data_AF-A0A0G0I3B0-F1
#
_entry.id   AF-A0A0G0I3B0-F1
#
_cell.length_a   1.000
_cell.length_b   1.000
_cell.length_c   1.000
_cell.angle_alpha   90.00
_cell.angle_beta   90.00
_cell.angle_gamma   90.00
#
_symmetry.space_group_name_H-M   'P 1'
#
loop_
_entity.id
_entity.type
_entity.pdbx_description
1 polymer ?
#
loop_
_entity_poly.entity_id
_entity_poly.type
_entity_poly.pdbx_seq_one_letter_code
_entity_poly.pdbx_strand_id
1 'polypeptide(L)'
;MKKNEHETMVQNVQGIENNEVGVDTQSQGVSNLGFISVVDSMDDTLKNTDLLAKIKDAHAKIIEVGPISSDIKKNFSSVALLIDNLIKQINQKRDGVISQISEIKKRVSGLMASGLVQIDENEYKKSEESVKQYTALLDGICQELAQEKLLLEKFIGDKHPEGVIVGEDTTESFADAAAAKIKAVKHHLKTIDRDLGVSYSRYHFGFESQLRRIIYVENALKRQVQK
;
A
#
# COMPACT_ATOMS: atom_id res chain seq x y z
N MET A 1 15.33 -37.80 52.37
CA MET A 1 14.23 -36.98 51.83
C MET A 1 14.52 -35.50 52.10
N LYS A 2 15.03 -34.77 51.12
CA LYS A 2 14.98 -33.30 51.07
C LYS A 2 14.64 -32.94 49.63
N LYS A 3 13.51 -32.25 49.45
CA LYS A 3 12.95 -31.85 48.15
C LYS A 3 13.56 -30.51 47.70
N ASN A 4 13.71 -30.43 46.39
CA ASN A 4 14.09 -29.31 45.54
C ASN A 4 13.43 -27.97 45.88
N GLU A 5 14.21 -26.89 45.77
CA GLU A 5 13.74 -25.56 45.38
C GLU A 5 14.71 -25.04 44.31
N HIS A 6 14.27 -25.09 43.05
CA HIS A 6 14.89 -24.31 41.97
C HIS A 6 13.96 -23.13 41.69
N GLU A 7 14.46 -21.94 42.03
CA GLU A 7 13.83 -20.65 41.76
C GLU A 7 13.77 -20.41 40.25
N THR A 8 12.56 -20.30 39.72
CA THR A 8 12.33 -19.83 38.35
C THR A 8 12.29 -18.31 38.37
N MET A 9 13.31 -17.66 37.78
CA MET A 9 13.31 -16.23 37.51
C MET A 9 12.28 -15.92 36.41
N VAL A 10 11.11 -15.42 36.80
CA VAL A 10 10.13 -14.83 35.90
C VAL A 10 10.53 -13.36 35.68
N GLN A 11 11.11 -13.04 34.54
CA GLN A 11 11.27 -11.65 34.11
C GLN A 11 9.94 -11.16 33.53
N ASN A 12 9.17 -10.46 34.37
CA ASN A 12 8.05 -9.62 33.96
C ASN A 12 8.54 -8.57 32.96
N VAL A 13 8.05 -8.65 31.71
CA VAL A 13 8.07 -7.51 30.79
C VAL A 13 6.73 -6.79 31.01
N GLN A 14 6.80 -5.67 31.73
CA GLN A 14 5.65 -4.80 31.99
C GLN A 14 5.09 -4.25 30.68
N GLY A 15 3.76 -4.16 30.66
CA GLY A 15 2.96 -3.75 29.52
C GLY A 15 3.24 -2.32 29.10
N ILE A 16 3.25 -2.14 27.78
CA ILE A 16 3.03 -0.84 27.17
C ILE A 16 1.56 -0.83 26.78
N GLU A 17 0.73 -0.28 27.67
CA GLU A 17 -0.58 0.25 27.29
C GLU A 17 -0.34 1.34 26.25
N ASN A 18 -0.87 1.18 25.05
CA ASN A 18 -1.03 2.27 24.10
C ASN A 18 -2.27 2.05 23.26
N ASN A 19 -3.28 2.85 23.60
CA ASN A 19 -4.33 3.44 22.78
C ASN A 19 -4.79 2.65 21.55
N GLU A 20 -6.02 2.16 21.65
CA GLU A 20 -6.93 2.02 20.52
C GLU A 20 -6.98 3.35 19.74
N VAL A 21 -6.18 3.46 18.70
CA VAL A 21 -6.45 4.41 17.62
C VAL A 21 -7.28 3.62 16.63
N GLY A 22 -8.59 3.82 16.71
CA GLY A 22 -9.52 3.43 15.65
C GLY A 22 -9.01 4.00 14.34
N VAL A 23 -8.56 3.12 13.46
CA VAL A 23 -8.26 3.47 12.08
C VAL A 23 -9.60 3.54 11.37
N ASP A 24 -10.27 4.68 11.53
CA ASP A 24 -11.23 5.15 10.55
C ASP A 24 -10.42 5.40 9.27
N THR A 25 -10.38 4.39 8.40
CA THR A 25 -9.90 4.50 7.02
C THR A 25 -10.94 5.28 6.20
N GLN A 26 -11.30 6.48 6.64
CA GLN A 26 -11.80 7.50 5.73
C GLN A 26 -10.59 8.05 4.99
N SER A 27 -10.28 7.39 3.88
CA SER A 27 -9.58 7.98 2.74
C SER A 27 -10.44 9.13 2.17
N GLN A 28 -10.59 10.20 2.94
CA GLN A 28 -10.99 11.50 2.44
C GLN A 28 -9.71 12.29 2.19
N GLY A 29 -9.38 12.51 0.93
CA GLY A 29 -8.27 13.38 0.57
C GLY A 29 -7.50 13.04 -0.69
N VAL A 30 -7.98 12.16 -1.59
CA VAL A 30 -7.48 12.21 -2.96
C VAL A 30 -8.16 13.40 -3.62
N SER A 31 -7.41 14.48 -3.79
CA SER A 31 -7.87 15.69 -4.45
C SER A 31 -8.48 15.34 -5.79
N ASN A 32 -9.77 15.66 -5.94
CA ASN A 32 -10.63 15.39 -7.08
C ASN A 32 -10.23 16.28 -8.29
N LEU A 33 -8.96 16.23 -8.69
CA LEU A 33 -8.31 17.07 -9.72
C LEU A 33 -7.82 16.24 -10.91
N GLY A 34 -8.53 15.15 -11.23
CA GLY A 34 -8.16 14.24 -12.31
C GLY A 34 -9.37 13.67 -13.04
N PHE A 35 -9.10 13.09 -14.22
CA PHE A 35 -10.10 12.36 -15.00
C PHE A 35 -10.86 11.38 -14.10
N ILE A 36 -12.17 11.56 -14.01
CA ILE A 36 -13.10 10.72 -13.26
C ILE A 36 -13.29 9.40 -14.03
N SER A 37 -13.42 9.50 -15.35
CA SER A 37 -13.49 8.37 -16.27
C SER A 37 -13.22 8.83 -17.71
N VAL A 38 -13.17 7.86 -18.63
CA VAL A 38 -13.00 8.11 -20.07
C VAL A 38 -14.24 7.70 -20.83
N VAL A 39 -14.42 8.33 -21.97
CA VAL A 39 -15.52 8.09 -22.90
C VAL A 39 -14.91 7.63 -24.22
N ASP A 40 -15.13 6.36 -24.57
CA ASP A 40 -14.58 5.78 -25.81
C ASP A 40 -15.36 6.21 -27.05
N SER A 41 -16.64 6.59 -26.90
CA SER A 41 -17.54 7.09 -27.96
C SER A 41 -18.45 8.18 -27.39
N MET A 42 -18.32 9.42 -27.87
CA MET A 42 -19.18 10.53 -27.45
C MET A 42 -20.62 10.34 -27.93
N ASP A 43 -20.82 9.81 -29.13
CA ASP A 43 -22.15 9.57 -29.71
C ASP A 43 -22.97 8.57 -28.89
N ASP A 44 -22.32 7.52 -28.36
CA ASP A 44 -23.00 6.54 -27.51
C ASP A 44 -23.28 7.10 -26.11
N THR A 45 -22.39 7.95 -25.61
CA THR A 45 -22.52 8.59 -24.30
C THR A 45 -23.63 9.63 -24.29
N LEU A 46 -23.76 10.43 -25.35
CA LEU A 46 -24.83 11.42 -25.50
C LEU A 46 -26.22 10.78 -25.64
N LYS A 47 -26.29 9.52 -26.09
CA LYS A 47 -27.53 8.73 -26.15
C LYS A 47 -27.88 8.05 -24.82
N ASN A 48 -26.95 7.96 -23.88
CA ASN A 48 -27.14 7.30 -22.60
C ASN A 48 -27.61 8.29 -21.53
N THR A 49 -28.94 8.43 -21.40
CA THR A 49 -29.59 9.38 -20.48
C THR A 49 -29.24 9.12 -19.01
N ASP A 50 -29.06 7.86 -18.61
CA ASP A 50 -28.73 7.50 -17.22
C ASP A 50 -27.30 7.91 -16.86
N LEU A 51 -26.37 7.78 -17.80
CA LEU A 51 -24.98 8.21 -17.62
C LEU A 51 -24.89 9.73 -17.54
N LEU A 52 -25.63 10.46 -18.38
CA LEU A 52 -25.70 11.92 -18.35
C LEU A 52 -26.30 12.44 -17.03
N ALA A 53 -27.34 11.78 -16.51
CA ALA A 53 -27.90 12.12 -15.21
C ALA A 53 -26.85 11.94 -14.09
N LYS A 54 -26.11 10.83 -14.09
CA LYS A 54 -25.03 10.60 -13.11
C LYS A 54 -23.89 11.61 -13.21
N ILE A 55 -23.50 12.01 -14.42
CA ILE A 55 -22.48 13.04 -14.63
C ILE A 55 -22.93 14.37 -14.03
N LYS A 56 -24.21 14.74 -14.26
CA LYS A 56 -24.78 15.97 -13.73
C LYS A 56 -24.90 15.94 -12.20
N ASP A 57 -25.39 14.84 -11.64
CA ASP A 57 -25.50 14.65 -10.19
C ASP A 57 -24.12 14.65 -9.50
N ALA A 58 -23.08 14.23 -10.21
CA ALA A 58 -21.69 14.24 -9.73
C ALA A 58 -20.98 15.59 -9.91
N HIS A 59 -21.66 16.65 -10.36
CA HIS A 59 -21.03 17.93 -10.72
C HIS A 59 -19.82 17.74 -11.65
N ALA A 60 -20.02 16.96 -12.71
CA ALA A 60 -18.99 16.63 -13.68
C ALA A 60 -19.39 17.10 -15.09
N LYS A 61 -18.40 17.21 -15.96
CA LYS A 61 -18.56 17.53 -17.38
C LYS A 61 -17.68 16.65 -18.26
N ILE A 62 -18.04 16.53 -19.53
CA ILE A 62 -17.22 15.84 -20.53
C ILE A 62 -16.41 16.88 -21.30
N ILE A 63 -15.11 16.65 -21.41
CA ILE A 63 -14.23 17.39 -22.32
C ILE A 63 -13.90 16.47 -23.49
N GLU A 64 -14.01 17.00 -24.70
CA GLU A 64 -13.60 16.29 -25.92
C GLU A 64 -12.08 16.15 -25.99
N VAL A 65 -11.63 14.94 -26.31
CA VAL A 65 -10.23 14.59 -26.52
C VAL A 65 -9.95 14.74 -28.01
N GLY A 66 -9.50 15.94 -28.39
CA GLY A 66 -8.95 16.17 -29.73
C GLY A 66 -7.61 15.46 -29.95
N PRO A 67 -6.91 15.77 -31.06
CA PRO A 67 -5.59 15.21 -31.35
C PRO A 67 -4.61 15.42 -30.18
N ILE A 68 -4.09 14.31 -29.64
CA ILE A 68 -3.17 14.36 -28.50
C ILE A 68 -1.76 14.69 -28.99
N SER A 69 -1.19 15.77 -28.46
CA SER A 69 0.18 16.18 -28.83
C SER A 69 1.23 15.14 -28.42
N SER A 70 2.33 15.08 -29.17
CA SER A 70 3.45 14.17 -28.86
C SER A 70 4.01 14.41 -27.45
N ASP A 71 4.02 15.66 -26.98
CA ASP A 71 4.52 16.01 -25.66
C ASP A 71 3.61 15.50 -24.54
N ILE A 72 2.29 15.55 -24.71
CA ILE A 72 1.34 14.96 -23.75
C ILE A 72 1.54 13.44 -23.71
N LYS A 73 1.63 12.78 -24.88
CA LYS A 73 1.88 11.32 -24.96
C LYS A 73 3.17 10.94 -24.24
N LYS A 74 4.29 11.64 -24.51
CA LYS A 74 5.58 11.42 -23.84
C LYS A 74 5.48 11.60 -22.32
N ASN A 75 4.76 12.62 -21.86
CA ASN A 75 4.58 12.86 -20.44
C ASN A 75 3.75 11.75 -19.78
N PHE A 76 2.66 11.30 -20.39
CA PHE A 76 1.91 10.14 -19.91
C PHE A 76 2.76 8.88 -19.87
N SER A 77 3.54 8.59 -20.92
CA SER A 77 4.48 7.46 -20.93
C SER A 77 5.52 7.56 -19.82
N SER A 78 6.08 8.75 -19.60
CA SER A 78 7.04 8.98 -18.51
C SER A 78 6.43 8.73 -17.13
N VAL A 79 5.19 9.18 -16.91
CA VAL A 79 4.48 8.92 -15.65
C VAL A 79 4.14 7.45 -15.48
N ALA A 80 3.69 6.76 -16.54
CA ALA A 80 3.43 5.32 -16.51
C ALA A 80 4.68 4.52 -16.11
N LEU A 81 5.87 4.90 -16.62
CA LEU A 81 7.13 4.30 -16.21
C LEU A 81 7.49 4.58 -14.74
N LEU A 82 7.19 5.77 -14.22
CA LEU A 82 7.37 6.07 -12.79
C LEU A 82 6.46 5.22 -11.91
N ILE A 83 5.21 5.02 -12.35
CA ILE A 83 4.27 4.11 -11.69
C ILE A 83 4.84 2.69 -11.64
N ASP A 84 5.30 2.14 -12.76
CA ASP A 84 5.87 0.79 -12.82
C ASP A 84 7.06 0.61 -11.86
N ASN A 85 7.94 1.62 -11.82
CA ASN A 85 9.09 1.60 -10.92
C ASN A 85 8.66 1.62 -9.45
N LEU A 86 7.62 2.39 -9.08
CA LEU A 86 7.13 2.45 -7.72
C LEU A 86 6.42 1.15 -7.31
N ILE A 87 5.58 0.58 -8.18
CA ILE A 87 4.95 -0.73 -7.97
C ILE A 87 6.02 -1.81 -7.72
N LYS A 88 7.10 -1.80 -8.52
CA LYS A 88 8.22 -2.73 -8.32
C LYS A 88 8.87 -2.57 -6.93
N GLN A 89 9.08 -1.35 -6.47
CA GLN A 89 9.64 -1.07 -5.15
C GLN A 89 8.70 -1.50 -4.01
N ILE A 90 7.40 -1.27 -4.16
CA ILE A 90 6.37 -1.72 -3.20
C ILE A 90 6.39 -3.25 -3.10
N ASN A 91 6.37 -3.94 -4.24
CA ASN A 91 6.43 -5.41 -4.27
C ASN A 91 7.71 -5.95 -3.61
N GLN A 92 8.87 -5.33 -3.88
CA GLN A 92 10.12 -5.70 -3.21
C GLN A 92 10.04 -5.53 -1.68
N LYS A 93 9.46 -4.43 -1.20
CA LYS A 93 9.24 -4.21 0.25
C LYS A 93 8.29 -5.25 0.84
N ARG A 94 7.17 -5.52 0.16
CA ARG A 94 6.18 -6.52 0.56
C ARG A 94 6.80 -7.90 0.68
N ASP A 95 7.53 -8.34 -0.36
CA ASP A 95 8.18 -9.65 -0.39
C ASP A 95 9.26 -9.76 0.70
N GLY A 96 9.97 -8.66 0.99
CA GLY A 96 10.90 -8.58 2.13
C GLY A 96 10.21 -8.79 3.48
N VAL A 97 9.06 -8.14 3.71
CA VAL A 97 8.27 -8.33 4.94
C VAL A 97 7.73 -9.76 5.04
N ILE A 98 7.21 -10.32 3.94
CA ILE A 98 6.71 -11.70 3.89
C ILE A 98 7.83 -12.71 4.21
N SER A 99 9.04 -12.46 3.70
CA SER A 99 10.21 -13.30 4.00
C SER A 99 10.61 -13.22 5.47
N GLN A 100 10.68 -12.00 6.03
CA GLN A 100 11.04 -11.78 7.44
C GLN A 100 10.02 -12.43 8.39
N ILE A 101 8.72 -12.25 8.14
CA ILE A 101 7.70 -12.87 8.99
C ILE A 101 7.76 -14.39 8.86
N SER A 102 7.96 -14.96 7.66
CA SER A 102 8.10 -16.41 7.47
C SER A 102 9.27 -16.97 8.30
N GLU A 103 10.41 -16.27 8.34
CA GLU A 103 11.54 -16.67 9.17
C GLU A 103 11.21 -16.60 10.67
N ILE A 104 10.58 -15.51 11.12
CA ILE A 104 10.15 -15.36 12.52
C ILE A 104 9.21 -16.50 12.91
N LYS A 105 8.17 -16.76 12.10
CA LYS A 105 7.21 -17.85 12.35
C LYS A 105 7.92 -19.20 12.49
N LYS A 106 8.84 -19.52 11.57
CA LYS A 106 9.60 -20.77 11.59
C LYS A 106 10.38 -20.94 12.90
N ARG A 107 11.08 -19.89 13.35
CA ARG A 107 11.90 -19.94 14.58
C ARG A 107 11.03 -20.01 15.84
N VAL A 108 9.98 -19.20 15.91
CA VAL A 108 8.98 -19.21 16.99
C VAL A 108 8.37 -20.60 17.14
N SER A 109 7.92 -21.23 16.05
CA SER A 109 7.39 -22.61 16.09
C SER A 109 8.43 -23.62 16.58
N GLY A 110 9.70 -23.46 16.21
CA GLY A 110 10.79 -24.30 16.74
C GLY A 110 10.99 -24.15 18.25
N LEU A 111 10.93 -22.90 18.75
CA LEU A 111 11.01 -22.62 20.18
C LEU A 111 9.81 -23.18 20.95
N MET A 112 8.58 -23.05 20.42
CA MET A 112 7.38 -23.65 21.02
C MET A 112 7.48 -25.17 21.11
N ALA A 113 7.90 -25.81 20.02
CA ALA A 113 8.03 -27.27 19.97
C ALA A 113 9.10 -27.81 20.94
N SER A 114 10.10 -27.00 21.28
CA SER A 114 11.11 -27.38 22.28
C SER A 114 10.56 -27.45 23.70
N GLY A 115 9.43 -26.78 23.99
CA GLY A 115 8.87 -26.66 25.34
C GLY A 115 9.70 -25.82 26.31
N LEU A 116 10.84 -25.27 25.87
CA LEU A 116 11.76 -24.49 26.70
C LEU A 116 11.39 -23.01 26.80
N VAL A 117 10.46 -22.55 25.97
CA VAL A 117 10.03 -21.14 25.90
C VAL A 117 8.51 -21.10 25.85
N GLN A 118 7.92 -20.31 26.75
CA GLN A 118 6.52 -19.95 26.67
C GLN A 118 6.36 -18.71 25.79
N ILE A 119 5.49 -18.78 24.80
CA ILE A 119 5.20 -17.68 23.89
C ILE A 119 3.84 -17.10 24.24
N ASP A 120 3.74 -15.77 24.28
CA ASP A 120 2.45 -15.09 24.37
C ASP A 120 1.73 -15.22 23.02
N GLU A 121 0.73 -16.12 22.98
CA GLU A 121 -0.06 -16.37 21.78
C GLU A 121 -0.87 -15.15 21.33
N ASN A 122 -1.29 -14.28 22.26
CA ASN A 122 -2.06 -13.09 21.92
C ASN A 122 -1.16 -12.03 21.26
N GLU A 123 0.03 -11.80 21.80
CA GLU A 123 1.01 -10.89 21.19
C GLU A 123 1.44 -11.40 19.82
N TYR A 124 1.67 -12.71 19.68
CA TYR A 124 2.04 -13.33 18.42
C TYR A 124 0.93 -13.20 17.37
N LYS A 125 -0.35 -13.44 17.72
CA LYS A 125 -1.49 -13.25 16.81
C LYS A 125 -1.64 -11.79 16.37
N LYS A 126 -1.55 -10.83 17.29
CA LYS A 126 -1.59 -9.39 16.96
C LYS A 126 -0.48 -9.00 15.99
N SER A 127 0.69 -9.60 16.15
CA SER A 127 1.81 -9.45 15.22
C SER A 127 1.49 -9.97 13.83
N GLU A 128 0.98 -11.19 13.72
CA GLU A 128 0.58 -11.75 12.42
C GLU A 128 -0.50 -10.91 11.73
N GLU A 129 -1.47 -10.40 12.49
CA GLU A 129 -2.55 -9.55 11.97
C GLU A 129 -2.02 -8.20 11.47
N SER A 130 -1.13 -7.55 12.21
CA SER A 130 -0.50 -6.29 11.80
C SER A 130 0.28 -6.45 10.48
N VAL A 131 1.02 -7.56 10.33
CA VAL A 131 1.72 -7.85 9.07
C VAL A 131 0.73 -8.03 7.92
N LYS A 132 -0.36 -8.76 8.13
CA LYS A 132 -1.40 -8.95 7.12
C LYS A 132 -2.02 -7.61 6.68
N GLN A 133 -2.36 -6.75 7.63
CA GLN A 133 -2.91 -5.43 7.36
C GLN A 133 -1.93 -4.58 6.55
N TYR A 134 -0.64 -4.61 6.90
CA TYR A 134 0.38 -3.89 6.14
C TYR A 134 0.55 -4.42 4.71
N THR A 135 0.63 -5.74 4.52
CA THR A 135 0.73 -6.31 3.17
C THR A 135 -0.50 -5.99 2.33
N ALA A 136 -1.70 -6.00 2.93
CA ALA A 136 -2.94 -5.63 2.26
C ALA A 136 -2.95 -4.13 1.86
N LEU A 137 -2.41 -3.25 2.71
CA LEU A 137 -2.24 -1.84 2.39
C LEU A 137 -1.32 -1.66 1.17
N LEU A 138 -0.16 -2.35 1.15
CA LEU A 138 0.76 -2.30 0.01
C LEU A 138 0.12 -2.81 -1.27
N ASP A 139 -0.66 -3.89 -1.20
CA ASP A 139 -1.39 -4.43 -2.33
C ASP A 139 -2.47 -3.45 -2.84
N GLY A 140 -3.18 -2.77 -1.93
CA GLY A 140 -4.15 -1.72 -2.27
C GLY A 140 -3.50 -0.57 -3.04
N ILE A 141 -2.35 -0.07 -2.56
CA ILE A 141 -1.59 0.98 -3.26
C ILE A 141 -1.15 0.49 -4.65
N CYS A 142 -0.67 -0.75 -4.78
CA CYS A 142 -0.31 -1.31 -6.08
C CYS A 142 -1.50 -1.37 -7.06
N GLN A 143 -2.69 -1.72 -6.57
CA GLN A 143 -3.91 -1.77 -7.39
C GLN A 143 -4.34 -0.38 -7.85
N GLU A 144 -4.34 0.61 -6.96
CA GLU A 144 -4.64 2.00 -7.30
C GLU A 144 -3.69 2.54 -8.37
N LEU A 145 -2.39 2.33 -8.18
CA LEU A 145 -1.36 2.72 -9.14
C LEU A 145 -1.52 1.99 -10.49
N ALA A 146 -1.87 0.71 -10.49
CA ALA A 146 -2.11 -0.05 -11.72
C ALA A 146 -3.33 0.48 -12.49
N GLN A 147 -4.42 0.83 -11.80
CA GLN A 147 -5.59 1.44 -12.42
C GLN A 147 -5.26 2.81 -13.02
N GLU A 148 -4.51 3.62 -12.29
CA GLU A 148 -4.02 4.93 -12.76
C GLU A 148 -3.16 4.77 -14.01
N LYS A 149 -2.24 3.79 -14.04
CA LYS A 149 -1.43 3.49 -15.22
C LYS A 149 -2.29 3.11 -16.42
N LEU A 150 -3.23 2.18 -16.25
CA LEU A 150 -4.14 1.75 -17.33
C LEU A 150 -4.91 2.92 -17.91
N LEU A 151 -5.36 3.85 -17.08
CA LEU A 151 -6.02 5.07 -17.51
C LEU A 151 -5.10 5.93 -18.40
N LEU A 152 -3.86 6.17 -17.98
CA LEU A 152 -2.89 6.96 -18.76
C LEU A 152 -2.52 6.28 -20.09
N GLU A 153 -2.40 4.94 -20.10
CA GLU A 153 -2.05 4.16 -21.29
C GLU A 153 -3.06 4.30 -22.42
N LYS A 154 -4.35 4.50 -22.09
CA LYS A 154 -5.40 4.78 -23.10
C LYS A 154 -5.12 6.01 -23.95
N PHE A 155 -4.36 6.98 -23.46
CA PHE A 155 -4.03 8.22 -24.18
C PHE A 155 -2.70 8.14 -24.93
N ILE A 156 -1.89 7.11 -24.69
CA ILE A 156 -0.59 6.93 -25.35
C ILE A 156 -0.79 6.27 -26.73
N GLY A 157 -1.74 5.35 -26.84
CA GLY A 157 -2.04 4.59 -28.06
C GLY A 157 -2.50 5.45 -29.25
N ASP A 158 -2.58 4.80 -30.41
CA ASP A 158 -3.11 5.42 -31.64
C ASP A 158 -4.63 5.59 -31.57
N LYS A 159 -5.30 4.65 -30.89
CA LYS A 159 -6.71 4.79 -30.50
C LYS A 159 -6.75 5.33 -29.08
N HIS A 160 -7.29 6.53 -28.93
CA HIS A 160 -7.52 7.16 -27.64
C HIS A 160 -9.03 7.39 -27.44
N PRO A 161 -9.48 7.57 -26.19
CA PRO A 161 -10.86 7.96 -25.91
C PRO A 161 -11.23 9.25 -26.64
N GLU A 162 -12.51 9.41 -26.98
CA GLU A 162 -13.05 10.63 -27.59
C GLU A 162 -13.38 11.70 -26.54
N GLY A 163 -13.57 11.31 -25.29
CA GLY A 163 -13.88 12.23 -24.20
C GLY A 163 -13.29 11.82 -22.85
N VAL A 164 -13.18 12.79 -21.95
CA VAL A 164 -12.85 12.58 -20.53
C VAL A 164 -13.89 13.25 -19.64
N ILE A 165 -14.33 12.54 -18.61
CA ILE A 165 -15.21 13.10 -17.59
C ILE A 165 -14.33 13.72 -16.52
N VAL A 166 -14.57 14.98 -16.20
CA VAL A 166 -13.84 15.77 -15.21
C VAL A 166 -14.80 16.52 -14.30
N GLY A 167 -14.33 17.01 -13.15
CA GLY A 167 -15.16 17.87 -12.30
C GLY A 167 -15.53 19.17 -13.01
N GLU A 168 -16.69 19.74 -12.66
CA GLU A 168 -17.25 20.96 -13.26
C GLU A 168 -16.25 22.14 -13.22
N ASP A 169 -15.49 22.27 -12.13
CA ASP A 169 -14.45 23.29 -11.90
C ASP A 169 -13.16 23.10 -12.72
N THR A 170 -13.04 22.00 -13.48
CA THR A 170 -11.85 21.73 -14.30
C THR A 170 -11.83 22.63 -15.54
N THR A 171 -10.64 22.89 -16.09
CA THR A 171 -10.47 23.64 -17.36
C THR A 171 -11.29 23.03 -18.50
N GLU A 172 -11.69 23.82 -19.50
CA GLU A 172 -12.41 23.27 -20.67
C GLU A 172 -11.50 22.56 -21.68
N SER A 173 -10.19 22.82 -21.63
CA SER A 173 -9.20 22.21 -22.51
C SER A 173 -8.70 20.87 -21.98
N PHE A 174 -8.69 19.85 -22.85
CA PHE A 174 -8.09 18.54 -22.54
C PHE A 174 -6.61 18.66 -22.20
N ALA A 175 -5.86 19.54 -22.91
CA ALA A 175 -4.42 19.68 -22.70
C ALA A 175 -4.10 20.17 -21.28
N ASP A 176 -4.88 21.12 -20.77
CA ASP A 176 -4.72 21.67 -19.43
C ASP A 176 -5.14 20.65 -18.36
N ALA A 177 -6.26 19.94 -18.60
CA ALA A 177 -6.71 18.86 -17.74
C ALA A 177 -5.68 17.70 -17.67
N ALA A 178 -5.08 17.33 -18.80
CA ALA A 178 -4.01 16.35 -18.89
C ALA A 178 -2.76 16.80 -18.11
N ALA A 179 -2.35 18.07 -18.25
CA ALA A 179 -1.22 18.62 -17.52
C ALA A 179 -1.47 18.62 -16.00
N ALA A 180 -2.67 19.00 -15.56
CA ALA A 180 -3.08 18.94 -14.17
C ALA A 180 -3.06 17.50 -13.64
N LYS A 181 -3.60 16.54 -14.40
CA LYS A 181 -3.58 15.11 -14.07
C LYS A 181 -2.15 14.59 -13.94
N ILE A 182 -1.27 14.87 -14.89
CA ILE A 182 0.16 14.50 -14.84
C ILE A 182 0.81 15.04 -13.57
N LYS A 183 0.56 16.30 -13.21
CA LYS A 183 1.11 16.92 -12.01
C LYS A 183 0.57 16.26 -10.74
N ALA A 184 -0.74 15.99 -10.67
CA ALA A 184 -1.37 15.33 -9.55
C ALA A 184 -0.82 13.92 -9.33
N VAL A 185 -0.72 13.11 -10.40
CA VAL A 185 -0.15 11.75 -10.31
C VAL A 185 1.31 11.81 -9.87
N LYS A 186 2.14 12.68 -10.47
CA LYS A 186 3.54 12.86 -10.04
C LYS A 186 3.66 13.25 -8.57
N HIS A 187 2.77 14.09 -8.07
CA HIS A 187 2.75 14.46 -6.65
C HIS A 187 2.36 13.28 -5.77
N HIS A 188 1.31 12.56 -6.13
CA HIS A 188 0.85 11.38 -5.42
C HIS A 188 1.94 10.29 -5.34
N LEU A 189 2.64 10.02 -6.45
CA LEU A 189 3.77 9.09 -6.48
C LEU A 189 4.89 9.50 -5.52
N LYS A 190 5.22 10.79 -5.44
CA LYS A 190 6.23 11.30 -4.50
C LYS A 190 5.79 11.15 -3.05
N THR A 191 4.50 11.36 -2.76
CA THR A 191 3.94 11.18 -1.43
C THR A 191 4.04 9.71 -1.02
N ILE A 192 3.58 8.78 -1.87
CA ILE A 192 3.72 7.34 -1.62
C ILE A 192 5.18 6.95 -1.43
N ASP A 193 6.08 7.38 -2.31
CA ASP A 193 7.52 7.06 -2.20
C ASP A 193 8.12 7.54 -0.88
N ARG A 194 7.81 8.78 -0.47
CA ARG A 194 8.22 9.33 0.83
C ARG A 194 7.67 8.50 1.99
N ASP A 195 6.39 8.16 1.95
CA ASP A 195 5.70 7.47 3.03
C ASP A 195 6.19 6.01 3.13
N LEU A 196 6.52 5.36 2.01
CA LEU A 196 7.22 4.06 1.96
C LEU A 196 8.67 4.16 2.44
N GLY A 197 9.31 5.33 2.28
CA GLY A 197 10.63 5.65 2.79
C GLY A 197 10.66 5.77 4.31
N VAL A 198 9.54 6.08 4.94
CA VAL A 198 9.39 5.98 6.40
C VAL A 198 9.30 4.50 6.75
N SER A 199 10.40 3.98 7.29
CA SER A 199 10.48 2.56 7.64
C SER A 199 9.30 2.15 8.52
N TYR A 200 8.55 1.13 8.08
CA TYR A 200 7.48 0.50 8.85
C TYR A 200 7.96 0.01 10.23
N SER A 201 9.29 -0.13 10.42
CA SER A 201 9.89 -0.37 11.74
C SER A 201 9.63 0.75 12.77
N ARG A 202 9.29 1.97 12.35
CA ARG A 202 8.82 3.04 13.24
C ARG A 202 7.37 2.83 13.70
N TYR A 203 6.58 2.03 12.96
CA TYR A 203 5.16 1.78 13.19
C TYR A 203 4.86 0.34 13.59
N HIS A 204 5.61 -0.18 14.57
CA HIS A 204 5.35 -1.42 15.35
C HIS A 204 6.07 -2.72 14.98
N PHE A 205 6.79 -2.85 13.86
CA PHE A 205 7.53 -4.10 13.60
C PHE A 205 9.03 -3.88 13.42
N GLY A 206 9.74 -3.84 14.55
CA GLY A 206 11.18 -4.05 14.59
C GLY A 206 11.52 -5.51 14.26
N PHE A 207 11.19 -6.00 13.06
CA PHE A 207 11.41 -7.39 12.64
C PHE A 207 12.86 -7.83 12.85
N GLU A 208 13.83 -6.97 12.52
CA GLU A 208 15.23 -7.26 12.80
C GLU A 208 15.54 -7.37 14.29
N SER A 209 14.92 -6.53 15.13
CA SER A 209 15.05 -6.59 16.58
C SER A 209 14.43 -7.88 17.13
N GLN A 210 13.23 -8.23 16.67
CA GLN A 210 12.56 -9.49 17.02
C GLN A 210 13.39 -10.70 16.60
N LEU A 211 13.88 -10.72 15.36
CA LEU A 211 14.74 -11.78 14.85
C LEU A 211 16.05 -11.90 15.63
N ARG A 212 16.71 -10.77 15.94
CA ARG A 212 17.91 -10.74 16.81
C ARG A 212 17.62 -11.31 18.19
N ARG A 213 16.50 -10.96 18.81
CA ARG A 213 16.07 -11.48 20.12
C ARG A 213 15.80 -12.98 20.06
N ILE A 214 15.10 -13.46 19.04
CA ILE A 214 14.83 -14.88 18.84
C ILE A 214 16.14 -15.66 18.67
N ILE A 215 17.05 -15.19 17.83
CA ILE A 215 18.37 -15.82 17.63
C ILE A 215 19.17 -15.86 18.94
N TYR A 216 19.12 -14.78 19.72
CA TYR A 216 19.78 -14.74 21.02
C TYR A 216 19.23 -15.81 21.97
N VAL A 217 17.90 -15.94 22.08
CA VAL A 217 17.24 -16.97 22.90
C VAL A 217 17.60 -18.38 22.40
N GLU A 218 17.52 -18.64 21.10
CA GLU A 218 17.92 -19.92 20.51
C GLU A 218 19.38 -20.30 20.87
N ASN A 219 20.30 -19.34 20.79
CA ASN A 219 21.71 -19.57 21.12
C ASN A 219 21.93 -19.79 22.62
N ALA A 220 21.19 -19.10 23.48
CA ALA A 220 21.25 -19.29 24.92
C ALA A 220 20.78 -20.70 25.32
N LEU A 221 19.67 -21.17 24.75
CA LEU A 221 19.13 -22.52 25.00
C LEU A 221 20.09 -23.61 24.52
N LYS A 222 20.67 -23.47 23.33
CA LYS A 222 21.67 -24.43 22.82
C LYS A 222 22.86 -24.59 23.77
N ARG A 223 23.31 -23.51 24.41
CA ARG A 223 24.42 -23.53 25.38
C ARG A 223 24.02 -24.17 26.71
N GLN A 224 22.75 -24.11 27.10
CA GLN A 224 22.26 -24.76 28.32
C GLN A 224 22.10 -26.28 28.14
N VAL A 225 21.64 -26.73 26.97
CA VAL A 225 21.46 -28.16 26.67
C VAL A 225 22.79 -28.92 26.50
N GLN A 226 23.89 -28.21 26.20
CA GLN A 226 25.23 -28.79 26.04
C GLN A 226 26.06 -28.87 27.33
N LYS A 227 25.56 -28.33 28.44
CA LYS A 227 26.17 -28.43 29.76
C LYS A 227 25.54 -29.57 30.55
#